data_AF-A0AAW8WKG1-F1
#
_entry.id   AF-A0AAW8WKG1-F1
#
_cell.length_a   1.000
_cell.length_b   1.000
_cell.length_c   1.000
_cell.angle_alpha   90.00
_cell.angle_beta   90.00
_cell.angle_gamma   90.00
#
_symmetry.space_group_name_H-M   'P 1'
#
loop_
_entity.id
_entity.type
_entity.pdbx_description
1 polymer ?
#
loop_
_entity_poly.entity_id
_entity_poly.type
_entity_poly.pdbx_seq_one_letter_code
_entity_poly.pdbx_strand_id
1 'polypeptide(L)'
;MLGFGLVLTLVLVVQPAQASRTYHRTPTTAIRHQTYYTTNSTSHTFKANGNYNRWTFKANHNLKNYRNTAWTATQKTYITKNGKRCLYYWVHNGANGASGWIWHGFLKPIKNSQAAMVSQLNVARNARQIVTVVQSGKSTATLRLWEKNRGLSWRNTLTASSRIGGSGIGYSREGSSRTPIGTYHLSFAFGKAAHVRTNGIGYRQIQKNSYWIEDLKDRQYNTWQNRKWANNKNEHLIDYTKAAPRNQYQLAVVMDNHGQNNGSGFFIHVRNQWATQGCVSISLGSMQKLVSKLSTRAYVTNVQYATQLLNY
;
A
#
# COMPACT_ATOMS: atom_id res chain seq x y z
N MET A 1 -34.51 -72.46 37.20
CA MET A 1 -33.75 -72.19 35.96
C MET A 1 -33.44 -70.71 35.90
N LEU A 2 -32.22 -70.41 35.46
CA LEU A 2 -31.51 -69.14 35.47
C LEU A 2 -32.30 -67.94 34.93
N GLY A 3 -32.13 -66.80 35.60
CA GLY A 3 -32.56 -65.49 35.12
C GLY A 3 -31.51 -64.83 34.22
N PHE A 4 -31.92 -63.80 33.50
CA PHE A 4 -31.05 -62.77 32.94
C PHE A 4 -31.77 -61.42 33.05
N GLY A 5 -31.37 -60.63 34.04
CA GLY A 5 -31.76 -59.23 34.15
C GLY A 5 -31.04 -58.40 33.10
N LEU A 6 -31.79 -57.64 32.31
CA LEU A 6 -31.27 -56.69 31.35
C LEU A 6 -30.78 -55.45 32.11
N VAL A 7 -29.47 -55.34 32.36
CA VAL A 7 -28.87 -54.13 32.92
C VAL A 7 -28.69 -53.12 31.79
N LEU A 8 -29.59 -52.13 31.71
CA LEU A 8 -29.49 -51.00 30.81
C LEU A 8 -28.44 -50.01 31.37
N THR A 9 -27.18 -50.17 30.95
CA THR A 9 -26.10 -49.27 31.37
C THR A 9 -26.20 -47.96 30.58
N LEU A 10 -26.72 -46.90 31.21
CA LEU A 10 -26.77 -45.56 30.64
C LEU A 10 -25.35 -44.98 30.60
N VAL A 11 -24.69 -45.05 29.44
CA VAL A 11 -23.37 -44.41 29.24
C VAL A 11 -23.60 -42.91 29.03
N LEU A 12 -23.50 -42.14 30.12
CA LEU A 12 -23.39 -40.67 30.06
C LEU A 12 -22.05 -40.31 29.42
N VAL A 13 -22.05 -40.06 28.12
CA VAL A 13 -20.92 -39.43 27.42
C VAL A 13 -20.85 -37.97 27.87
N VAL A 14 -20.06 -37.72 28.92
CA VAL A 14 -19.73 -36.35 29.34
C VAL A 14 -18.77 -35.77 28.30
N GLN A 15 -19.30 -35.02 27.34
CA GLN A 15 -18.48 -34.15 26.50
C GLN A 15 -17.90 -33.03 27.38
N PRO A 16 -16.58 -32.76 27.36
CA PRO A 16 -16.03 -31.62 28.06
C PRO A 16 -16.55 -30.34 27.40
N ALA A 17 -17.40 -29.61 28.11
CA ALA A 17 -17.81 -28.27 27.71
C ALA A 17 -16.56 -27.38 27.61
N GLN A 18 -16.11 -27.10 26.39
CA GLN A 18 -15.12 -26.07 26.12
C GLN A 18 -15.75 -24.70 26.42
N ALA A 19 -15.69 -24.28 27.69
CA ALA A 19 -16.11 -22.94 28.08
C ALA A 19 -15.29 -21.92 27.28
N SER A 20 -15.97 -21.13 26.44
CA SER A 20 -15.37 -20.00 25.74
C SER A 20 -14.79 -19.04 26.78
N ARG A 21 -13.45 -19.04 26.94
CA ARG A 21 -12.77 -18.10 27.83
C ARG A 21 -12.95 -16.69 27.28
N THR A 22 -13.86 -15.94 27.89
CA THR A 22 -14.01 -14.52 27.63
C THR A 22 -13.03 -13.71 28.46
N TYR A 23 -12.56 -12.60 27.91
CA TYR A 23 -11.62 -11.69 28.55
C TYR A 23 -12.21 -10.28 28.63
N HIS A 24 -11.75 -9.50 29.60
CA HIS A 24 -12.02 -8.07 29.66
C HIS A 24 -10.96 -7.30 28.87
N ARG A 25 -11.35 -6.25 28.14
CA ARG A 25 -10.43 -5.35 27.46
C ARG A 25 -10.78 -3.88 27.69
N THR A 26 -9.77 -3.01 27.62
CA THR A 26 -9.97 -1.56 27.67
C THR A 26 -10.51 -1.02 26.33
N PRO A 27 -11.10 0.19 26.32
CA PRO A 27 -11.34 0.93 25.09
C PRO A 27 -10.09 1.00 24.20
N THR A 28 -10.31 1.04 22.90
CA THR A 28 -9.23 1.15 21.91
C THR A 28 -8.79 2.60 21.78
N THR A 29 -7.49 2.83 21.82
CA THR A 29 -6.90 4.17 21.70
C THR A 29 -5.95 4.21 20.51
N ALA A 30 -5.97 5.32 19.76
CA ALA A 30 -5.01 5.56 18.70
C ALA A 30 -3.60 5.74 19.29
N ILE A 31 -2.58 5.34 18.53
CA ILE A 31 -1.18 5.58 18.88
C ILE A 31 -0.48 6.25 17.72
N ARG A 32 0.67 6.89 18.00
CA ARG A 32 1.61 7.24 16.94
C ARG A 32 1.96 5.95 16.19
N HIS A 33 1.84 6.00 14.87
CA HIS A 33 2.11 4.84 14.06
C HIS A 33 3.56 4.39 14.22
N GLN A 34 3.73 3.12 14.58
CA GLN A 34 5.03 2.50 14.77
C GLN A 34 5.01 1.16 14.08
N THR A 35 6.09 0.82 13.39
CA THR A 35 6.17 -0.44 12.67
C THR A 35 7.14 -1.38 13.32
N TYR A 36 6.80 -2.66 13.22
CA TYR A 36 7.44 -3.76 13.91
C TYR A 36 7.61 -4.93 12.93
N TYR A 37 8.59 -5.78 13.20
CA TYR A 37 8.57 -7.16 12.70
C TYR A 37 8.09 -8.10 13.81
N THR A 38 7.56 -9.24 13.41
CA THR A 38 7.11 -10.26 14.36
C THR A 38 8.28 -11.15 14.76
N THR A 39 8.53 -11.30 16.05
CA THR A 39 9.58 -12.19 16.59
C THR A 39 9.10 -13.62 16.79
N ASN A 40 7.78 -13.84 16.77
CA ASN A 40 7.17 -15.14 16.98
C ASN A 40 6.60 -15.70 15.67
N SER A 41 6.78 -17.00 15.44
CA SER A 41 6.26 -17.69 14.24
C SER A 41 5.19 -18.75 14.51
N THR A 42 4.84 -18.99 15.77
CA THR A 42 3.86 -20.01 16.17
C THR A 42 2.48 -19.44 16.47
N SER A 43 2.41 -18.13 16.77
CA SER A 43 1.20 -17.42 17.13
C SER A 43 0.46 -16.87 15.91
N HIS A 44 -0.63 -16.15 16.20
CA HIS A 44 -1.55 -15.57 15.25
C HIS A 44 -1.78 -14.09 15.55
N THR A 45 -2.27 -13.35 14.55
CA THR A 45 -3.10 -12.16 14.83
C THR A 45 -4.54 -12.60 15.14
N PHE A 46 -5.33 -11.69 15.73
CA PHE A 46 -6.72 -11.96 16.08
C PHE A 46 -7.68 -10.88 15.57
N LYS A 47 -8.86 -11.28 15.09
CA LYS A 47 -9.95 -10.35 14.75
C LYS A 47 -10.52 -9.71 16.01
N ALA A 48 -11.16 -8.55 15.84
CA ALA A 48 -12.04 -8.05 16.88
C ALA A 48 -13.22 -9.00 17.08
N ASN A 49 -13.41 -9.53 18.29
CA ASN A 49 -14.49 -10.47 18.58
C ASN A 49 -15.05 -10.29 19.99
N GLY A 50 -16.34 -9.96 20.07
CA GLY A 50 -17.04 -9.65 21.32
C GLY A 50 -16.92 -8.18 21.76
N ASN A 51 -17.55 -7.86 22.89
CA ASN A 51 -17.55 -6.51 23.47
C ASN A 51 -16.42 -6.34 24.51
N TYR A 52 -16.36 -5.16 25.17
CA TYR A 52 -15.30 -4.85 26.14
C TYR A 52 -15.22 -5.83 27.32
N ASN A 53 -16.35 -6.35 27.77
CA ASN A 53 -16.44 -7.25 28.93
C ASN A 53 -16.36 -8.73 28.53
N ARG A 54 -16.67 -9.06 27.27
CA ARG A 54 -16.76 -10.42 26.73
C ARG A 54 -15.95 -10.58 25.45
N TRP A 55 -14.67 -10.24 25.52
CA TRP A 55 -13.75 -10.41 24.40
C TRP A 55 -13.33 -11.87 24.22
N THR A 56 -13.16 -12.33 22.99
CA THR A 56 -12.57 -13.65 22.70
C THR A 56 -11.51 -13.57 21.61
N PHE A 57 -10.56 -14.50 21.63
CA PHE A 57 -9.50 -14.56 20.63
C PHE A 57 -9.95 -15.38 19.42
N LYS A 58 -10.30 -14.71 18.32
CA LYS A 58 -10.57 -15.37 17.02
C LYS A 58 -9.38 -15.17 16.09
N ALA A 59 -8.54 -16.19 15.95
CA ALA A 59 -7.34 -16.14 15.12
C ALA A 59 -7.69 -15.85 13.65
N ASN A 60 -6.80 -15.13 12.94
CA ASN A 60 -7.00 -14.86 11.50
C ASN A 60 -5.76 -14.90 10.61
N HIS A 61 -4.55 -14.61 11.10
CA HIS A 61 -3.34 -14.74 10.29
C HIS A 61 -2.22 -15.43 11.07
N ASN A 62 -1.66 -16.50 10.49
CA ASN A 62 -0.53 -17.25 11.07
C ASN A 62 0.76 -16.44 10.92
N LEU A 63 1.46 -16.10 12.01
CA LEU A 63 2.63 -15.23 11.94
C LEU A 63 3.81 -15.82 11.15
N LYS A 64 3.91 -17.16 11.04
CA LYS A 64 4.92 -17.82 10.17
C LYS A 64 4.88 -17.35 8.72
N ASN A 65 3.73 -16.89 8.22
CA ASN A 65 3.56 -16.43 6.85
C ASN A 65 4.04 -14.98 6.63
N TYR A 66 4.55 -14.31 7.69
CA TYR A 66 4.83 -12.87 7.71
C TYR A 66 6.23 -12.53 8.25
N ARG A 67 7.15 -13.51 8.29
CA ARG A 67 8.48 -13.40 8.91
C ARG A 67 9.35 -12.24 8.39
N ASN A 68 9.20 -11.89 7.12
CA ASN A 68 9.94 -10.81 6.46
C ASN A 68 9.03 -9.63 6.12
N THR A 69 8.05 -9.36 6.98
CA THR A 69 7.10 -8.28 6.75
C THR A 69 7.03 -7.34 7.95
N ALA A 70 6.84 -6.07 7.63
CA ALA A 70 6.57 -4.97 8.51
C ALA A 70 5.06 -4.85 8.80
N TRP A 71 4.73 -4.90 10.09
CA TRP A 71 3.41 -4.66 10.66
C TRP A 71 3.36 -3.26 11.27
N THR A 72 2.47 -2.40 10.79
CA THR A 72 2.30 -1.06 11.37
C THR A 72 1.19 -1.09 12.40
N ALA A 73 1.53 -0.77 13.64
CA ALA A 73 0.60 -0.59 14.74
C ALA A 73 0.00 0.81 14.70
N THR A 74 -1.33 0.91 14.75
CA THR A 74 -2.07 2.18 14.70
C THR A 74 -2.92 2.42 15.94
N GLN A 75 -3.27 1.37 16.66
CA GLN A 75 -4.07 1.44 17.87
C GLN A 75 -3.56 0.47 18.93
N LYS A 76 -3.97 0.70 20.18
CA LYS A 76 -3.71 -0.19 21.30
C LYS A 76 -4.95 -0.48 22.13
N THR A 77 -4.95 -1.62 22.80
CA THR A 77 -5.87 -2.00 23.88
C THR A 77 -5.13 -2.85 24.90
N TYR A 78 -5.63 -2.94 26.13
CA TYR A 78 -5.16 -3.90 27.11
C TYR A 78 -6.20 -4.99 27.28
N ILE A 79 -5.78 -6.24 27.23
CA ILE A 79 -6.63 -7.41 27.48
C ILE A 79 -6.17 -8.06 28.78
N THR A 80 -7.09 -8.21 29.73
CA THR A 80 -6.82 -8.83 31.03
C THR A 80 -6.87 -10.35 30.90
N LYS A 81 -5.73 -11.03 31.09
CA LYS A 81 -5.59 -12.48 31.10
C LYS A 81 -5.08 -12.93 32.47
N ASN A 82 -5.81 -13.81 33.15
CA ASN A 82 -5.43 -14.34 34.47
C ASN A 82 -5.05 -13.20 35.45
N GLY A 83 -5.88 -12.15 35.52
CA GLY A 83 -5.63 -10.97 36.36
C GLY A 83 -4.56 -9.98 35.85
N LYS A 84 -3.79 -10.33 34.80
CA LYS A 84 -2.72 -9.48 34.26
C LYS A 84 -3.15 -8.74 33.01
N ARG A 85 -2.85 -7.44 32.93
CA ARG A 85 -3.10 -6.62 31.74
C ARG A 85 -2.00 -6.85 30.70
N CYS A 86 -2.38 -7.39 29.54
CA CYS A 86 -1.48 -7.59 28.41
C CYS A 86 -1.77 -6.54 27.33
N LEU A 87 -0.75 -5.84 26.85
CA LEU A 87 -0.88 -4.84 25.78
C LEU A 87 -1.00 -5.52 24.41
N TYR A 88 -2.03 -5.15 23.65
CA TYR A 88 -2.20 -5.59 22.27
C TYR A 88 -2.22 -4.39 21.35
N TYR A 89 -1.56 -4.52 20.21
CA TYR A 89 -1.60 -3.55 19.13
C TYR A 89 -2.52 -4.03 18.01
N TRP A 90 -3.32 -3.12 17.47
CA TRP A 90 -3.96 -3.35 16.18
C TRP A 90 -2.94 -3.04 15.10
N VAL A 91 -2.57 -4.07 14.33
CA VAL A 91 -1.57 -3.96 13.28
C VAL A 91 -2.17 -4.18 11.91
N HIS A 92 -1.56 -3.58 10.91
CA HIS A 92 -1.85 -3.86 9.51
C HIS A 92 -0.56 -4.10 8.72
N ASN A 93 -0.64 -5.00 7.76
CA ASN A 93 0.37 -5.25 6.76
C ASN A 93 0.01 -4.47 5.49
N GLY A 94 0.93 -3.63 5.01
CA GLY A 94 0.68 -2.80 3.85
C GLY A 94 0.62 -3.57 2.52
N ALA A 95 1.30 -4.70 2.41
CA ALA A 95 1.44 -5.45 1.15
C ALA A 95 0.27 -6.35 0.82
N ASN A 96 -0.31 -7.02 1.81
CA ASN A 96 -1.41 -7.96 1.61
C ASN A 96 -2.69 -7.62 2.40
N GLY A 97 -2.71 -6.49 3.11
CA GLY A 97 -3.92 -5.98 3.76
C GLY A 97 -4.30 -6.77 5.01
N ALA A 98 -3.49 -7.75 5.40
CA ALA A 98 -3.68 -8.49 6.62
C ALA A 98 -3.70 -7.53 7.81
N SER A 99 -4.62 -7.75 8.74
CA SER A 99 -4.74 -6.93 9.93
C SER A 99 -5.25 -7.74 11.11
N GLY A 100 -4.95 -7.28 12.31
CA GLY A 100 -5.42 -7.94 13.52
C GLY A 100 -4.77 -7.43 14.78
N TRP A 101 -5.29 -7.88 15.92
CA TRP A 101 -4.68 -7.70 17.22
C TRP A 101 -3.52 -8.65 17.40
N ILE A 102 -2.38 -8.13 17.84
CA ILE A 102 -1.20 -8.91 18.19
C ILE A 102 -0.67 -8.46 19.54
N TRP A 103 -0.19 -9.41 20.33
CA TRP A 103 0.44 -9.11 21.61
C TRP A 103 1.77 -8.38 21.38
N HIS A 104 2.00 -7.30 22.12
CA HIS A 104 3.20 -6.46 21.94
C HIS A 104 4.52 -7.21 22.12
N GLY A 105 4.56 -8.26 22.95
CA GLY A 105 5.77 -9.05 23.19
C GLY A 105 6.23 -9.88 21.98
N PHE A 106 5.37 -10.04 20.96
CA PHE A 106 5.75 -10.65 19.68
C PHE A 106 6.24 -9.63 18.65
N LEU A 107 6.39 -8.36 19.03
CA LEU A 107 6.74 -7.28 18.11
C LEU A 107 8.04 -6.61 18.54
N LYS A 108 8.94 -6.41 17.57
CA LYS A 108 10.18 -5.63 17.77
C LYS A 108 10.21 -4.43 16.82
N PRO A 109 10.42 -3.20 17.33
CA PRO A 109 10.30 -2.00 16.52
C PRO A 109 11.43 -1.92 15.48
N ILE A 110 11.07 -1.45 14.29
CA ILE A 110 12.01 -1.18 13.20
C ILE A 110 12.51 0.27 13.33
N LYS A 111 13.83 0.47 13.32
CA LYS A 111 14.49 1.79 13.50
C LYS A 111 15.29 2.25 12.26
N ASN A 112 15.07 1.64 11.10
CA ASN A 112 15.89 1.86 9.91
C ASN A 112 15.69 3.26 9.28
N SER A 113 16.75 3.83 8.71
CA SER A 113 16.64 4.99 7.84
C SER A 113 15.88 4.62 6.55
N GLN A 114 15.21 5.58 5.90
CA GLN A 114 14.52 5.30 4.63
C GLN A 114 15.47 4.78 3.55
N ALA A 115 16.72 5.25 3.51
CA ALA A 115 17.72 4.73 2.57
C ALA A 115 17.97 3.22 2.77
N ALA A 116 18.09 2.78 4.03
CA ALA A 116 18.28 1.38 4.37
C ALA A 116 17.02 0.53 4.08
N MET A 117 15.83 1.12 4.16
CA MET A 117 14.59 0.42 3.78
C MET A 117 14.46 0.31 2.26
N VAL A 118 14.81 1.37 1.53
CA VAL A 118 14.86 1.37 0.07
C VAL A 118 15.86 0.34 -0.45
N SER A 119 17.01 0.18 0.18
CA SER A 119 18.00 -0.83 -0.23
C SER A 119 17.51 -2.27 -0.04
N GLN A 120 16.50 -2.49 0.80
CA GLN A 120 15.91 -3.80 1.08
C GLN A 120 14.69 -4.12 0.21
N LEU A 121 14.18 -3.16 -0.57
CA LEU A 121 13.06 -3.40 -1.47
C LEU A 121 13.41 -4.52 -2.45
N ASN A 122 12.46 -5.41 -2.80
CA ASN A 122 12.77 -6.50 -3.75
C ASN A 122 13.24 -5.96 -5.10
N VAL A 123 12.63 -4.85 -5.54
CA VAL A 123 13.02 -4.16 -6.78
C VAL A 123 14.39 -3.51 -6.70
N ALA A 124 14.97 -3.25 -5.52
CA ALA A 124 16.26 -2.59 -5.38
C ALA A 124 17.43 -3.40 -5.97
N ARG A 125 17.27 -4.72 -6.13
CA ARG A 125 18.22 -5.57 -6.86
C ARG A 125 18.37 -5.14 -8.31
N ASN A 126 17.25 -4.82 -8.96
CA ASN A 126 17.18 -4.49 -10.38
C ASN A 126 17.07 -2.98 -10.66
N ALA A 127 16.55 -2.19 -9.73
CA ALA A 127 16.32 -0.76 -9.93
C ALA A 127 17.63 0.04 -9.93
N ARG A 128 17.67 1.10 -10.75
CA ARG A 128 18.65 2.19 -10.68
C ARG A 128 18.10 3.42 -9.98
N GLN A 129 16.78 3.62 -10.11
CA GLN A 129 16.04 4.65 -9.41
C GLN A 129 14.81 4.05 -8.71
N ILE A 130 14.56 4.48 -7.49
CA ILE A 130 13.32 4.16 -6.77
C ILE A 130 12.71 5.48 -6.31
N VAL A 131 11.48 5.73 -6.70
CA VAL A 131 10.65 6.78 -6.13
C VAL A 131 9.90 6.18 -4.94
N THR A 132 9.97 6.80 -3.77
CA THR A 132 9.10 6.43 -2.65
C THR A 132 8.07 7.51 -2.42
N VAL A 133 6.80 7.14 -2.29
CA VAL A 133 5.72 8.06 -1.92
C VAL A 133 5.16 7.61 -0.59
N VAL A 134 5.44 8.38 0.45
CA VAL A 134 5.04 8.06 1.84
C VAL A 134 3.95 9.02 2.28
N GLN A 135 2.78 8.49 2.62
CA GLN A 135 1.65 9.30 3.09
C GLN A 135 2.03 10.14 4.33
N SER A 136 1.64 11.40 4.33
CA SER A 136 1.90 12.35 5.41
C SER A 136 0.64 13.06 5.91
N GLY A 137 -0.51 12.84 5.28
CA GLY A 137 -1.83 13.32 5.70
C GLY A 137 -2.95 12.57 4.99
N LYS A 138 -4.18 13.11 4.99
CA LYS A 138 -5.34 12.45 4.36
C LYS A 138 -5.16 12.25 2.85
N SER A 139 -4.73 13.30 2.15
CA SER A 139 -4.51 13.32 0.70
C SER A 139 -3.16 13.95 0.31
N THR A 140 -2.21 13.92 1.25
CA THR A 140 -0.85 14.45 1.09
C THR A 140 0.18 13.36 1.37
N ALA A 141 1.31 13.43 0.69
CA ALA A 141 2.44 12.55 0.87
C ALA A 141 3.76 13.29 0.66
N THR A 142 4.86 12.60 0.95
CA THR A 142 6.22 13.01 0.59
C THR A 142 6.74 12.06 -0.47
N LEU A 143 7.07 12.61 -1.63
CA LEU A 143 7.77 11.90 -2.70
C LEU A 143 9.28 12.09 -2.51
N ARG A 144 10.04 11.01 -2.63
CA ARG A 144 11.51 11.04 -2.70
C ARG A 144 12.01 10.23 -3.88
N LEU A 145 13.03 10.73 -4.56
CA LEU A 145 13.79 9.98 -5.57
C LEU A 145 15.08 9.46 -4.94
N TRP A 146 15.27 8.16 -4.98
CA TRP A 146 16.49 7.48 -4.55
C TRP A 146 17.25 6.98 -5.78
N GLU A 147 18.53 7.33 -5.87
CA GLU A 147 19.43 6.87 -6.94
C GLU A 147 20.45 5.88 -6.34
N LYS A 148 20.63 4.75 -7.02
CA LYS A 148 21.60 3.72 -6.64
C LYS A 148 22.99 4.11 -7.14
N ASN A 149 23.92 4.32 -6.22
CA ASN A 149 25.32 4.61 -6.54
C ASN A 149 26.09 3.33 -6.92
N ARG A 150 27.32 3.50 -7.42
CA ARG A 150 28.19 2.38 -7.84
C ARG A 150 28.47 1.37 -6.71
N GLY A 151 28.60 1.83 -5.47
CA GLY A 151 28.73 0.97 -4.28
C GLY A 151 27.42 0.38 -3.74
N LEU A 152 26.36 0.33 -4.56
CA LEU A 152 25.03 -0.20 -4.22
C LEU A 152 24.28 0.54 -3.09
N SER A 153 24.83 1.66 -2.60
CA SER A 153 24.17 2.56 -1.65
C SER A 153 23.13 3.43 -2.35
N TRP A 154 22.05 3.78 -1.64
CA TRP A 154 20.96 4.60 -2.15
C TRP A 154 21.05 6.02 -1.59
N ARG A 155 21.09 7.03 -2.48
CA ARG A 155 21.10 8.44 -2.11
C ARG A 155 19.79 9.11 -2.51
N ASN A 156 19.20 9.88 -1.60
CA ASN A 156 18.06 10.74 -1.93
C ASN A 156 18.55 11.94 -2.76
N THR A 157 17.98 12.15 -3.94
CA THR A 157 18.35 13.26 -4.85
C THR A 157 17.21 14.21 -5.20
N LEU A 158 16.00 13.90 -4.76
CA LEU A 158 14.85 14.80 -4.84
C LEU A 158 13.91 14.51 -3.68
N THR A 159 13.46 15.55 -2.98
CA THR A 159 12.32 15.46 -2.05
C THR A 159 11.28 16.47 -2.48
N ALA A 160 10.02 16.04 -2.58
CA ALA A 160 8.91 16.89 -2.96
C ALA A 160 7.70 16.58 -2.09
N SER A 161 7.01 17.63 -1.63
CA SER A 161 5.63 17.48 -1.17
C SER A 161 4.78 16.97 -2.33
N SER A 162 3.84 16.06 -2.08
CA SER A 162 2.92 15.57 -3.09
C SER A 162 1.47 15.54 -2.61
N ARG A 163 0.55 15.61 -3.57
CA ARG A 163 -0.87 15.24 -3.39
C ARG A 163 -1.06 13.81 -3.89
N ILE A 164 -1.97 13.09 -3.25
CA ILE A 164 -2.33 11.71 -3.57
C ILE A 164 -3.86 11.60 -3.64
N GLY A 165 -4.35 10.37 -3.86
CA GLY A 165 -5.78 10.07 -3.84
C GLY A 165 -6.50 10.67 -2.63
N GLY A 166 -7.73 11.17 -2.82
CA GLY A 166 -8.55 11.73 -1.75
C GLY A 166 -8.79 10.78 -0.56
N SER A 167 -8.70 9.46 -0.81
CA SER A 167 -8.81 8.39 0.18
C SER A 167 -7.45 7.85 0.67
N GLY A 168 -6.34 8.54 0.36
CA GLY A 168 -4.99 8.16 0.76
C GLY A 168 -4.37 7.06 -0.12
N ILE A 169 -3.32 6.42 0.40
CA ILE A 169 -2.65 5.25 -0.20
C ILE A 169 -3.30 3.97 0.35
N GLY A 170 -3.60 3.02 -0.53
CA GLY A 170 -4.20 1.73 -0.14
C GLY A 170 -4.55 0.84 -1.35
N TYR A 171 -5.32 -0.21 -1.10
CA TYR A 171 -5.90 -1.03 -2.18
C TYR A 171 -6.82 -0.20 -3.06
N SER A 172 -6.56 -0.21 -4.35
CA SER A 172 -7.33 0.50 -5.36
C SER A 172 -8.11 -0.46 -6.23
N ARG A 173 -9.06 0.11 -6.97
CA ARG A 173 -9.86 -0.51 -8.03
C ARG A 173 -10.32 0.62 -8.95
N GLU A 174 -10.90 0.27 -10.10
CA GLU A 174 -11.49 1.25 -11.00
C GLU A 174 -12.45 2.20 -10.26
N GLY A 175 -12.34 3.50 -10.51
CA GLY A 175 -13.11 4.55 -9.84
C GLY A 175 -12.78 4.80 -8.35
N SER A 176 -11.77 4.13 -7.77
CA SER A 176 -11.33 4.40 -6.39
C SER A 176 -10.43 5.62 -6.31
N SER A 177 -10.73 6.56 -5.42
CA SER A 177 -9.87 7.73 -5.13
C SER A 177 -8.65 7.40 -4.25
N ARG A 178 -8.06 6.21 -4.40
CA ARG A 178 -6.88 5.74 -3.64
C ARG A 178 -5.68 5.67 -4.55
N THR A 179 -4.55 6.20 -4.09
CA THR A 179 -3.28 5.92 -4.73
C THR A 179 -2.92 4.46 -4.46
N PRO A 180 -2.62 3.66 -5.50
CA PRO A 180 -2.43 2.23 -5.34
C PRO A 180 -1.20 1.97 -4.47
N ILE A 181 -1.39 1.24 -3.36
CA ILE A 181 -0.29 0.83 -2.48
C ILE A 181 0.57 -0.23 -3.18
N GLY A 182 1.88 -0.18 -2.99
CA GLY A 182 2.83 -1.14 -3.53
C GLY A 182 3.81 -0.57 -4.53
N THR A 183 4.47 -1.46 -5.26
CA THR A 183 5.59 -1.13 -6.16
C THR A 183 5.21 -1.32 -7.62
N TYR A 184 5.46 -0.28 -8.42
CA TYR A 184 5.08 -0.18 -9.82
C TYR A 184 6.30 0.24 -10.65
N HIS A 185 6.42 -0.29 -11.87
CA HIS A 185 7.45 0.17 -12.80
C HIS A 185 7.09 1.57 -13.33
N LEU A 186 8.10 2.42 -13.54
CA LEU A 186 7.91 3.70 -14.21
C LEU A 186 8.24 3.53 -15.69
N SER A 187 7.21 3.33 -16.52
CA SER A 187 7.39 2.81 -17.89
C SER A 187 7.81 3.87 -18.91
N PHE A 188 7.05 4.96 -19.03
CA PHE A 188 7.43 6.10 -19.87
C PHE A 188 6.90 7.43 -19.32
N ALA A 189 7.58 8.50 -19.70
CA ALA A 189 7.13 9.87 -19.47
C ALA A 189 6.26 10.35 -20.63
N PHE A 190 5.38 11.31 -20.37
CA PHE A 190 4.57 11.94 -21.43
C PHE A 190 4.22 13.38 -21.07
N GLY A 191 3.78 14.17 -22.05
CA GLY A 191 3.27 15.50 -21.77
C GLY A 191 3.04 16.35 -23.02
N LYS A 192 2.84 17.65 -22.79
CA LYS A 192 2.50 18.62 -23.84
C LYS A 192 3.67 18.98 -24.76
N ALA A 193 4.88 19.08 -24.19
CA ALA A 193 6.06 19.53 -24.92
C ALA A 193 6.46 18.51 -26.01
N ALA A 194 7.07 18.98 -27.10
CA ALA A 194 7.62 18.07 -28.13
C ALA A 194 8.78 17.23 -27.59
N HIS A 195 9.61 17.84 -26.74
CA HIS A 195 10.79 17.21 -26.15
C HIS A 195 10.91 17.60 -24.68
N VAL A 196 11.43 16.67 -23.87
CA VAL A 196 11.83 16.91 -22.49
C VAL A 196 13.15 16.20 -22.22
N ARG A 197 13.93 16.71 -21.27
CA ARG A 197 15.15 16.04 -20.84
C ARG A 197 14.80 14.78 -20.05
N THR A 198 15.30 13.63 -20.48
CA THR A 198 15.20 12.35 -19.78
C THR A 198 16.59 11.73 -19.57
N ASN A 199 16.68 10.66 -18.77
CA ASN A 199 17.90 9.87 -18.61
C ASN A 199 17.70 8.44 -19.14
N GLY A 200 17.09 8.33 -20.32
CA GLY A 200 16.83 7.05 -21.00
C GLY A 200 15.44 6.47 -20.77
N ILE A 201 14.60 7.04 -19.90
CA ILE A 201 13.16 6.74 -19.95
C ILE A 201 12.56 7.28 -21.26
N GLY A 202 11.69 6.50 -21.89
CA GLY A 202 10.99 6.92 -23.11
C GLY A 202 10.06 8.12 -22.84
N TYR A 203 9.85 8.96 -23.85
CA TYR A 203 8.93 10.11 -23.77
C TYR A 203 7.91 10.06 -24.90
N ARG A 204 6.64 10.38 -24.61
CA ARG A 204 5.56 10.53 -25.59
C ARG A 204 4.92 11.91 -25.52
N GLN A 205 4.89 12.61 -26.64
CA GLN A 205 4.10 13.84 -26.74
C GLN A 205 2.60 13.50 -26.84
N ILE A 206 1.78 14.23 -26.08
CA ILE A 206 0.32 14.16 -26.18
C ILE A 206 -0.13 14.73 -27.53
N GLN A 207 -0.94 13.96 -28.26
CA GLN A 207 -1.60 14.39 -29.48
C GLN A 207 -3.10 14.60 -29.24
N LYS A 208 -3.79 15.21 -30.21
CA LYS A 208 -5.25 15.45 -30.15
C LYS A 208 -6.07 14.17 -29.99
N ASN A 209 -5.53 13.04 -30.40
CA ASN A 209 -6.16 11.73 -30.39
C ASN A 209 -5.56 10.78 -29.33
N SER A 210 -4.78 11.30 -28.37
CA SER A 210 -4.18 10.47 -27.32
C SER A 210 -5.13 10.23 -26.16
N TYR A 211 -5.35 8.96 -25.84
CA TYR A 211 -6.20 8.48 -24.76
C TYR A 211 -5.45 7.52 -23.84
N TRP A 212 -5.78 7.54 -22.56
CA TRP A 212 -5.55 6.38 -21.70
C TRP A 212 -6.85 5.56 -21.64
N ILE A 213 -6.78 4.29 -22.00
CA ILE A 213 -7.96 3.42 -22.07
C ILE A 213 -8.26 2.88 -20.68
N GLU A 214 -9.47 3.12 -20.18
CA GLU A 214 -9.91 2.78 -18.82
C GLU A 214 -11.23 1.99 -18.82
N ASP A 215 -11.88 1.82 -19.99
CA ASP A 215 -13.04 0.93 -20.06
C ASP A 215 -12.60 -0.53 -19.91
N LEU A 216 -13.06 -1.17 -18.82
CA LEU A 216 -12.82 -2.59 -18.54
C LEU A 216 -13.29 -3.53 -19.65
N LYS A 217 -14.19 -3.08 -20.53
CA LYS A 217 -14.68 -3.85 -21.69
C LYS A 217 -13.80 -3.72 -22.93
N ASP A 218 -12.80 -2.83 -22.90
CA ASP A 218 -11.89 -2.61 -24.02
C ASP A 218 -10.69 -3.54 -23.94
N ARG A 219 -10.33 -4.19 -25.06
CA ARG A 219 -9.18 -5.11 -25.12
C ARG A 219 -7.84 -4.43 -24.89
N GLN A 220 -7.77 -3.11 -25.02
CA GLN A 220 -6.58 -2.30 -24.75
C GLN A 220 -6.67 -1.60 -23.38
N TYR A 221 -7.48 -2.12 -22.45
CA TYR A 221 -7.62 -1.60 -21.08
C TYR A 221 -6.26 -1.33 -20.41
N ASN A 222 -6.21 -0.19 -19.71
CA ASN A 222 -5.06 0.33 -18.98
C ASN A 222 -3.81 0.53 -19.84
N THR A 223 -3.98 1.07 -21.04
CA THR A 223 -2.88 1.42 -21.94
C THR A 223 -3.08 2.76 -22.62
N TRP A 224 -1.98 3.38 -23.04
CA TRP A 224 -2.02 4.54 -23.93
C TRP A 224 -2.37 4.13 -25.36
N GLN A 225 -3.37 4.76 -25.95
CA GLN A 225 -3.76 4.57 -27.35
C GLN A 225 -3.93 5.90 -28.08
N ASN A 226 -3.55 5.94 -29.36
CA ASN A 226 -3.89 7.04 -30.25
C ASN A 226 -5.08 6.61 -31.11
N ARG A 227 -6.28 7.13 -30.82
CA ARG A 227 -7.54 6.72 -31.47
C ARG A 227 -8.34 7.93 -31.91
N LYS A 228 -9.05 7.83 -33.05
CA LYS A 228 -9.96 8.89 -33.50
C LYS A 228 -11.08 9.17 -32.50
N TRP A 229 -11.52 8.16 -31.76
CA TRP A 229 -12.55 8.27 -30.75
C TRP A 229 -12.36 7.18 -29.68
N ALA A 230 -12.73 7.52 -28.44
CA ALA A 230 -12.90 6.59 -27.33
C ALA A 230 -14.11 7.05 -26.52
N ASN A 231 -14.81 6.11 -25.86
CA ASN A 231 -15.96 6.46 -25.03
C ASN A 231 -15.55 7.24 -23.77
N ASN A 232 -16.54 7.81 -23.08
CA ASN A 232 -16.35 8.72 -21.94
C ASN A 232 -15.77 8.09 -20.67
N LYS A 233 -15.54 6.77 -20.64
CA LYS A 233 -14.81 6.14 -19.53
C LYS A 233 -13.31 6.31 -19.66
N ASN A 234 -12.82 6.58 -20.86
CA ASN A 234 -11.38 6.69 -21.14
C ASN A 234 -10.91 8.13 -20.94
N GLU A 235 -9.68 8.28 -20.49
CA GLU A 235 -9.12 9.60 -20.24
C GLU A 235 -8.60 10.22 -21.55
N HIS A 236 -9.18 11.34 -21.98
CA HIS A 236 -8.67 12.10 -23.13
C HIS A 236 -7.52 13.02 -22.69
N LEU A 237 -6.29 12.58 -22.93
CA LEU A 237 -5.11 13.16 -22.28
C LEU A 237 -4.88 14.64 -22.62
N ILE A 238 -5.29 15.08 -23.81
CA ILE A 238 -5.12 16.47 -24.23
C ILE A 238 -5.98 17.45 -23.41
N ASP A 239 -7.10 17.01 -22.84
CA ASP A 239 -7.98 17.86 -22.02
C ASP A 239 -7.31 18.37 -20.74
N TYR A 240 -6.21 17.73 -20.37
CA TYR A 240 -5.42 17.98 -19.17
C TYR A 240 -4.09 18.70 -19.46
N THR A 241 -3.96 19.28 -20.66
CA THR A 241 -2.82 20.10 -21.11
C THR A 241 -3.17 21.59 -21.25
N LYS A 242 -4.36 21.97 -20.75
CA LYS A 242 -4.90 23.34 -20.76
C LYS A 242 -4.09 24.26 -19.83
N ALA A 243 -4.50 25.52 -19.70
CA ALA A 243 -3.88 26.43 -18.73
C ALA A 243 -4.06 25.93 -17.29
N ALA A 244 -3.18 26.37 -16.39
CA ALA A 244 -3.33 26.09 -14.96
C ALA A 244 -4.72 26.57 -14.48
N PRO A 245 -5.40 25.82 -13.59
CA PRO A 245 -4.94 24.62 -12.88
C PRO A 245 -5.20 23.28 -13.61
N ARG A 246 -5.64 23.29 -14.88
CA ARG A 246 -5.95 22.09 -15.68
C ARG A 246 -4.78 21.64 -16.58
N ASN A 247 -3.55 21.82 -16.10
CA ASN A 247 -2.29 21.54 -16.80
C ASN A 247 -1.55 20.31 -16.23
N GLN A 248 -2.27 19.37 -15.61
CA GLN A 248 -1.67 18.21 -14.94
C GLN A 248 -0.75 17.39 -15.85
N TYR A 249 -1.09 17.29 -17.15
CA TYR A 249 -0.27 16.58 -18.15
C TYR A 249 0.62 17.50 -18.98
N GLN A 250 1.01 18.65 -18.41
CA GLN A 250 2.18 19.38 -18.88
C GLN A 250 3.42 18.47 -18.86
N LEU A 251 3.56 17.64 -17.82
CA LEU A 251 4.54 16.56 -17.73
C LEU A 251 4.04 15.47 -16.75
N ALA A 252 4.13 14.21 -17.14
CA ALA A 252 3.73 13.08 -16.33
C ALA A 252 4.62 11.84 -16.59
N VAL A 253 4.56 10.87 -15.69
CA VAL A 253 5.19 9.56 -15.81
C VAL A 253 4.19 8.48 -15.43
N VAL A 254 4.14 7.41 -16.23
CA VAL A 254 3.28 6.26 -15.99
C VAL A 254 3.75 5.43 -14.81
N MET A 255 2.85 5.20 -13.84
CA MET A 255 3.00 4.17 -12.80
C MET A 255 2.32 2.90 -13.32
N ASP A 256 3.11 1.99 -13.87
CA ASP A 256 2.60 0.84 -14.59
C ASP A 256 2.05 -0.23 -13.64
N ASN A 257 0.74 -0.36 -13.61
CA ASN A 257 -0.02 -1.37 -12.88
C ASN A 257 -0.73 -2.37 -13.82
N HIS A 258 -0.28 -2.47 -15.08
CA HIS A 258 -0.87 -3.40 -16.04
C HIS A 258 -0.87 -4.84 -15.51
N GLY A 259 -1.98 -5.55 -15.67
CA GLY A 259 -2.18 -6.93 -15.18
C GLY A 259 -2.50 -7.06 -13.69
N GLN A 260 -2.49 -5.97 -12.90
CA GLN A 260 -2.84 -6.03 -11.47
C GLN A 260 -4.35 -5.88 -11.19
N ASN A 261 -5.15 -5.49 -12.21
CA ASN A 261 -6.61 -5.31 -12.13
C ASN A 261 -7.08 -4.48 -10.92
N ASN A 262 -6.28 -3.48 -10.53
CA ASN A 262 -6.53 -2.63 -9.36
C ASN A 262 -6.80 -1.16 -9.74
N GLY A 263 -7.35 -0.93 -10.94
CA GLY A 263 -7.64 0.38 -11.53
C GLY A 263 -6.74 0.71 -12.72
N SER A 264 -6.93 1.88 -13.33
CA SER A 264 -6.14 2.40 -14.44
C SER A 264 -5.70 3.85 -14.22
N GLY A 265 -4.93 4.39 -15.18
CA GLY A 265 -4.68 5.84 -15.26
C GLY A 265 -3.81 6.39 -14.13
N PHE A 266 -2.94 5.56 -13.55
CA PHE A 266 -2.10 5.98 -12.44
C PHE A 266 -0.80 6.64 -12.94
N PHE A 267 -0.68 7.94 -12.68
CA PHE A 267 0.47 8.74 -13.09
C PHE A 267 1.13 9.47 -11.91
N ILE A 268 2.41 9.80 -12.07
CA ILE A 268 3.04 10.90 -11.34
C ILE A 268 3.00 12.13 -12.26
N HIS A 269 2.29 13.19 -11.88
CA HIS A 269 2.04 14.32 -12.78
C HIS A 269 2.21 15.69 -12.11
N VAL A 270 2.09 16.78 -12.90
CA VAL A 270 2.18 18.15 -12.38
C VAL A 270 0.99 18.44 -11.46
N ARG A 271 1.29 18.97 -10.28
CA ARG A 271 0.33 19.34 -9.25
C ARG A 271 -0.64 20.40 -9.75
N ASN A 272 -1.93 20.15 -9.49
CA ASN A 272 -3.00 21.13 -9.51
C ASN A 272 -3.48 21.41 -8.06
N GLN A 273 -4.59 22.14 -7.89
CA GLN A 273 -5.03 22.60 -6.56
C GLN A 273 -5.70 21.52 -5.69
N TRP A 274 -5.90 20.29 -6.18
CA TRP A 274 -6.79 19.31 -5.55
C TRP A 274 -6.09 18.03 -5.11
N ALA A 275 -6.83 17.16 -4.40
CA ALA A 275 -6.43 15.76 -4.26
C ALA A 275 -6.57 15.07 -5.61
N THR A 276 -5.77 14.05 -5.88
CA THR A 276 -5.90 13.29 -7.13
C THR A 276 -7.02 12.25 -6.98
N GLN A 277 -7.36 11.58 -8.08
CA GLN A 277 -8.21 10.38 -8.06
C GLN A 277 -7.40 9.07 -7.88
N GLY A 278 -6.10 9.16 -7.59
CA GLY A 278 -5.23 7.99 -7.43
C GLY A 278 -3.80 8.23 -7.91
N CYS A 279 -3.61 9.20 -8.79
CA CYS A 279 -2.29 9.69 -9.18
C CYS A 279 -1.47 10.25 -8.00
N VAL A 280 -0.20 10.52 -8.23
CA VAL A 280 0.66 11.32 -7.34
C VAL A 280 0.99 12.63 -8.05
N SER A 281 0.86 13.77 -7.38
CA SER A 281 1.16 15.05 -8.03
C SER A 281 2.13 15.95 -7.26
N ILE A 282 3.12 16.48 -7.97
CA ILE A 282 4.22 17.30 -7.43
C ILE A 282 4.40 18.57 -8.28
N SER A 283 5.14 19.57 -7.80
CA SER A 283 5.35 20.81 -8.59
C SER A 283 6.01 20.53 -9.94
N LEU A 284 5.74 21.38 -10.95
CA LEU A 284 6.34 21.25 -12.28
C LEU A 284 7.87 21.16 -12.23
N GLY A 285 8.53 22.01 -11.45
CA GLY A 285 9.99 21.95 -11.29
C GLY A 285 10.47 20.63 -10.67
N SER A 286 9.69 20.02 -9.78
CA SER A 286 10.01 18.68 -9.25
C SER A 286 9.78 17.59 -10.30
N MET A 287 8.73 17.71 -11.13
CA MET A 287 8.50 16.78 -12.25
C MET A 287 9.65 16.83 -13.27
N GLN A 288 10.10 18.03 -13.65
CA GLN A 288 11.23 18.19 -14.57
C GLN A 288 12.51 17.56 -14.00
N LYS A 289 12.81 17.82 -12.71
CA LYS A 289 13.93 17.18 -12.01
C LYS A 289 13.80 15.65 -11.97
N LEU A 290 12.61 15.14 -11.63
CA LEU A 290 12.33 13.72 -11.58
C LEU A 290 12.57 13.06 -12.94
N VAL A 291 11.86 13.51 -13.99
CA VAL A 291 11.92 12.92 -15.34
C VAL A 291 13.32 12.99 -15.93
N SER A 292 14.07 14.07 -15.67
CA SER A 292 15.45 14.21 -16.14
C SER A 292 16.43 13.19 -15.57
N LYS A 293 16.03 12.42 -14.54
CA LYS A 293 16.85 11.39 -13.88
C LYS A 293 16.36 9.96 -14.09
N LEU A 294 15.11 9.78 -14.50
CA LEU A 294 14.53 8.44 -14.68
C LEU A 294 15.14 7.73 -15.90
N SER A 295 15.46 6.45 -15.70
CA SER A 295 15.88 5.51 -16.74
C SER A 295 14.85 4.39 -16.88
N THR A 296 15.11 3.41 -17.75
CA THR A 296 14.24 2.23 -17.93
C THR A 296 14.14 1.32 -16.70
N ARG A 297 15.06 1.45 -15.73
CA ARG A 297 15.10 0.65 -14.49
C ARG A 297 14.63 1.46 -13.29
N ALA A 298 13.56 2.22 -13.47
CA ALA A 298 12.95 3.05 -12.44
C ALA A 298 11.63 2.46 -11.94
N TYR A 299 11.40 2.56 -10.63
CA TYR A 299 10.18 2.07 -9.97
C TYR A 299 9.65 3.12 -9.00
N VAL A 300 8.37 3.06 -8.69
CA VAL A 300 7.75 3.82 -7.60
C VAL A 300 7.19 2.86 -6.56
N THR A 301 7.38 3.15 -5.27
CA THR A 301 6.77 2.41 -4.16
C THR A 301 5.93 3.36 -3.32
N ASN A 302 4.61 3.14 -3.33
CA ASN A 302 3.62 3.91 -2.61
C ASN A 302 3.28 3.20 -1.30
N VAL A 303 3.45 3.88 -0.17
CA VAL A 303 3.17 3.32 1.16
C VAL A 303 2.50 4.35 2.07
N GLN A 304 1.70 3.87 3.02
CA GLN A 304 1.13 4.72 4.05
C GLN A 304 2.21 5.16 5.05
N TYR A 305 3.17 4.28 5.34
CA TYR A 305 4.24 4.51 6.31
C TYR A 305 5.58 4.10 5.73
N ALA A 306 6.62 4.90 6.01
CA ALA A 306 7.98 4.69 5.49
C ALA A 306 8.51 3.27 5.74
N THR A 307 8.15 2.69 6.87
CA THR A 307 8.54 1.34 7.30
C THR A 307 7.84 0.22 6.56
N GLN A 308 6.71 0.47 5.90
CA GLN A 308 6.07 -0.50 5.01
C GLN A 308 6.87 -0.71 3.73
N LEU A 309 7.88 0.12 3.42
CA LEU A 309 8.81 -0.17 2.33
C LEU A 309 9.44 -1.56 2.47
N LEU A 310 9.61 -2.06 3.69
CA LEU A 310 10.16 -3.40 3.94
C LEU A 310 9.24 -4.56 3.51
N ASN A 311 8.01 -4.26 3.09
CA ASN A 311 7.06 -5.28 2.63
C ASN A 311 7.09 -5.52 1.12
N TYR A 312 7.86 -4.71 0.37
CA TYR A 312 7.82 -4.66 -1.10
C TYR A 312 9.20 -4.92 -1.69
#